data_AF-A0A0N4Y2B6-F1
#
_entry.id   AF-A0A0N4Y2B6-F1
#
_cell.length_a   1.000
_cell.length_b   1.000
_cell.length_c   1.000
_cell.angle_alpha   90.00
_cell.angle_beta   90.00
_cell.angle_gamma   90.00
#
_symmetry.space_group_name_H-M   'P 1'
#
loop_
_entity.id
_entity.type
_entity.pdbx_description
1 polymer ?
#
loop_
_entity_poly.entity_id
_entity_poly.type
_entity_poly.pdbx_seq_one_letter_code
_entity_poly.pdbx_strand_id
1 'polypeptide(L)'
;MAKQRQASKNHGPRVDALRARPATAFTTLVESWVCATKEKGPLGEYKFFGGKTMQEIELVGTKATALLDTGSEVLIIPIKFFKQALRKGVDLDKFVKRTDGPQARIRNASGNAMDFVGSILLEISLRG
;
A
#
# COMPACT_ATOMS: atom_id res chain seq x y z
N MET A 1 50.26 -46.77 12.52
CA MET A 1 48.89 -47.34 12.51
C MET A 1 48.01 -46.55 13.47
N ALA A 2 46.73 -46.42 13.12
CA ALA A 2 45.60 -45.90 13.92
C ALA A 2 45.59 -44.40 14.31
N LYS A 3 44.94 -43.61 13.45
CA LYS A 3 44.44 -42.25 13.68
C LYS A 3 43.03 -42.37 14.26
N GLN A 4 42.80 -41.91 15.50
CA GLN A 4 41.47 -41.92 16.10
C GLN A 4 40.85 -40.52 16.04
N ARG A 5 39.70 -40.45 15.36
CA ARG A 5 38.81 -39.29 15.26
C ARG A 5 38.06 -39.11 16.58
N GLN A 6 37.82 -37.86 16.97
CA GLN A 6 36.54 -37.45 17.56
C GLN A 6 36.28 -35.98 17.21
N ALA A 7 35.14 -35.77 16.57
CA ALA A 7 34.55 -34.47 16.30
C ALA A 7 33.72 -34.06 17.51
N SER A 8 33.83 -32.81 17.95
CA SER A 8 32.81 -32.18 18.76
C SER A 8 32.42 -30.86 18.12
N LYS A 9 31.18 -30.82 17.64
CA LYS A 9 30.48 -29.64 17.15
C LYS A 9 30.38 -28.65 18.31
N ASN A 10 30.66 -27.37 18.07
CA ASN A 10 29.90 -26.33 18.76
C ASN A 10 29.59 -25.17 17.84
N HIS A 11 28.29 -24.98 17.67
CA HIS A 11 27.59 -23.90 17.00
C HIS A 11 28.14 -22.54 17.46
N GLY A 12 28.65 -21.74 16.53
CA GLY A 12 28.73 -20.31 16.75
C GLY A 12 27.31 -19.71 16.76
N PRO A 13 27.05 -18.65 17.52
CA PRO A 13 25.85 -17.86 17.32
C PRO A 13 26.01 -17.14 15.97
N ARG A 14 25.27 -17.62 14.97
CA ARG A 14 25.02 -16.89 13.73
C ARG A 14 24.10 -15.73 14.10
N VAL A 15 24.71 -14.62 14.49
CA VAL A 15 24.04 -13.33 14.50
C VAL A 15 23.77 -12.97 13.04
N ASP A 16 22.64 -13.47 12.52
CA ASP A 16 22.07 -12.94 11.31
C ASP A 16 21.72 -11.48 11.63
N ALA A 17 22.66 -10.59 11.32
CA ALA A 17 22.37 -9.19 11.18
C ALA A 17 21.18 -9.12 10.21
N LEU A 18 20.00 -8.78 10.73
CA LEU A 18 18.92 -8.28 9.91
C LEU A 18 19.51 -7.07 9.19
N ARG A 19 20.04 -7.30 7.99
CA ARG A 19 20.28 -6.24 7.02
C ARG A 19 18.90 -5.61 6.82
N ALA A 20 18.67 -4.49 7.50
CA ALA A 20 17.63 -3.56 7.12
C ALA A 20 17.80 -3.35 5.61
N ARG A 21 16.91 -3.95 4.82
CA ARG A 21 16.87 -3.66 3.39
C ARG A 21 16.74 -2.14 3.28
N PRO A 22 17.56 -1.46 2.46
CA PRO A 22 17.42 -0.03 2.28
C PRO A 22 15.96 0.26 1.96
N ALA A 23 15.36 1.20 2.68
CA ALA A 23 13.96 1.56 2.50
C ALA A 23 13.77 1.98 1.03
N THR A 24 13.21 1.10 0.22
CA THR A 24 12.93 1.40 -1.19
C THR A 24 11.96 2.57 -1.22
N ALA A 25 12.33 3.61 -1.98
CA ALA A 25 11.51 4.78 -2.19
C ALA A 25 10.10 4.36 -2.64
N PHE A 26 9.09 5.05 -2.12
CA PHE A 26 7.70 4.80 -2.48
C PHE A 26 7.47 5.01 -3.97
N THR A 27 8.14 6.00 -4.57
CA THR A 27 8.14 6.25 -6.02
C THR A 27 8.50 4.99 -6.82
N THR A 28 9.61 4.33 -6.48
CA THR A 28 10.07 3.10 -7.14
C THR A 28 9.07 1.94 -6.96
N LEU A 29 8.41 1.86 -5.80
CA LEU A 29 7.39 0.85 -5.56
C LEU A 29 6.15 1.08 -6.42
N VAL A 30 5.68 2.32 -6.53
CA VAL A 30 4.53 2.66 -7.37
C VAL A 30 4.79 2.24 -8.82
N GLU A 31 5.98 2.52 -9.36
CA GLU A 31 6.36 2.07 -10.70
C GLU A 31 6.29 0.55 -10.84
N SER A 32 6.79 -0.20 -9.85
CA SER A 32 6.72 -1.67 -9.85
C SER A 32 5.29 -2.21 -9.76
N TRP A 33 4.43 -1.59 -8.95
CA TRP A 33 3.06 -2.04 -8.71
C TRP A 33 2.15 -1.75 -9.89
N VAL A 34 2.36 -0.64 -10.59
CA VAL A 34 1.56 -0.26 -11.77
C VAL A 34 1.54 -1.38 -12.80
N CYS A 35 2.68 -2.04 -13.05
CA CYS A 35 2.78 -3.17 -13.97
C CYS A 35 1.99 -4.41 -13.53
N ALA A 36 1.69 -4.53 -12.24
CA ALA A 36 0.97 -5.66 -11.66
C ALA A 36 -0.56 -5.44 -11.52
N THR A 37 -1.07 -4.25 -11.88
CA THR A 37 -2.50 -3.92 -11.71
C THR A 37 -3.31 -4.10 -12.99
N LYS A 38 -4.55 -4.60 -12.87
CA LYS A 38 -5.56 -4.59 -13.94
C LYS A 38 -6.69 -3.63 -13.56
N GLU A 39 -7.14 -2.82 -14.51
CA GLU A 39 -8.33 -1.99 -14.30
C GLU A 39 -9.57 -2.88 -14.30
N LYS A 40 -10.42 -2.71 -13.29
CA LYS A 40 -11.75 -3.30 -13.29
C LYS A 40 -12.67 -2.33 -14.04
N GLY A 41 -13.41 -2.86 -15.01
CA GLY A 41 -14.40 -2.09 -15.76
C GLY A 41 -15.49 -1.50 -14.84
N PRO A 42 -16.32 -0.58 -15.37
CA PRO A 42 -17.38 0.04 -14.60
C PRO A 42 -18.28 -1.02 -13.97
N LEU A 43 -18.57 -0.86 -12.68
CA LEU A 43 -19.61 -1.63 -12.03
C LEU A 43 -20.95 -1.16 -12.60
N GLY A 44 -21.82 -2.11 -12.97
CA GLY A 44 -23.13 -1.80 -13.52
C GLY A 44 -23.98 -0.96 -12.57
N GLU A 45 -25.01 -0.31 -13.09
CA GLU A 45 -26.01 0.35 -12.27
C GLU A 45 -26.78 -0.70 -11.46
N TYR A 46 -26.87 -0.55 -10.14
CA TYR A 46 -27.74 -1.40 -9.33
C TYR A 46 -28.84 -0.54 -8.70
N LYS A 47 -30.08 -1.04 -8.78
CA LYS A 47 -31.31 -0.35 -8.34
C LYS A 47 -31.35 0.04 -6.85
N PHE A 48 -30.45 -0.50 -6.03
CA PHE A 48 -30.42 -0.27 -4.59
C PHE A 48 -29.36 0.74 -4.14
N PHE A 49 -28.56 1.31 -5.05
CA PHE A 49 -27.59 2.34 -4.69
C PHE A 49 -28.17 3.74 -4.88
N GLY A 50 -28.11 4.56 -3.82
CA GLY A 50 -28.35 5.99 -3.92
C GLY A 50 -27.18 6.73 -4.60
N GLY A 51 -27.32 8.04 -4.73
CA GLY A 51 -26.24 8.90 -5.20
C GLY A 51 -24.99 8.75 -4.32
N LYS A 52 -23.81 8.79 -4.94
CA LYS A 52 -22.53 8.77 -4.22
C LYS A 52 -22.23 10.16 -3.67
N THR A 53 -21.94 10.25 -2.37
CA THR A 53 -21.43 11.49 -1.78
C THR A 53 -19.97 11.65 -2.13
N MET A 54 -19.68 12.55 -3.06
CA MET A 54 -18.31 12.81 -3.54
C MET A 54 -17.82 14.16 -2.98
N GLN A 55 -16.54 14.23 -2.62
CA GLN A 55 -15.90 15.43 -2.08
C GLN A 55 -14.58 15.72 -2.79
N GLU A 56 -14.32 16.98 -3.11
CA GLU A 56 -12.99 17.42 -3.54
C GLU A 56 -12.01 17.42 -2.36
N ILE A 57 -10.87 16.78 -2.58
CA ILE A 57 -9.79 16.65 -1.61
C ILE A 57 -8.47 17.07 -2.24
N GLU A 58 -7.52 17.41 -1.39
CA GLU A 58 -6.11 17.52 -1.75
C GLU A 58 -5.31 16.38 -1.14
N LEU A 59 -4.53 15.71 -1.98
CA LEU A 59 -3.76 14.54 -1.64
C LEU A 59 -2.44 14.60 -2.41
N VAL A 60 -1.30 14.47 -1.71
CA VAL A 60 0.07 14.57 -2.30
C VAL A 60 0.27 15.82 -3.19
N GLY A 61 -0.26 16.97 -2.75
CA GLY A 61 -0.19 18.23 -3.52
C GLY A 61 -1.00 18.21 -4.83
N THR A 62 -1.93 17.27 -5.00
CA THR A 62 -2.79 17.13 -6.17
C THR A 62 -4.26 17.08 -5.77
N LYS A 63 -5.13 17.72 -6.56
CA LYS A 63 -6.58 17.62 -6.36
C LYS A 63 -7.10 16.24 -6.78
N ALA A 64 -7.99 15.67 -5.99
CA ALA A 64 -8.71 14.44 -6.30
C ALA A 64 -10.18 14.55 -5.87
N THR A 65 -11.02 13.68 -6.41
CA THR A 65 -12.41 13.51 -5.94
C THR A 65 -12.50 12.18 -5.20
N ALA A 66 -12.90 12.20 -3.94
CA ALA A 66 -13.04 11.02 -3.11
C ALA A 66 -14.51 10.72 -2.80
N LEU A 67 -14.81 9.44 -2.62
CA LEU A 67 -16.09 8.98 -2.08
C LEU A 67 -16.04 9.12 -0.56
N LEU A 68 -17.01 9.81 0.03
CA LEU A 68 -17.19 9.82 1.48
C LEU A 68 -17.95 8.56 1.89
N ASP A 69 -17.26 7.66 2.58
CA ASP A 69 -17.78 6.38 3.04
C ASP A 69 -17.67 6.29 4.56
N THR A 70 -18.81 6.37 5.24
CA THR A 70 -18.90 6.24 6.71
C THR A 70 -18.79 4.79 7.18
N GLY A 71 -18.86 3.81 6.27
CA GLY A 71 -18.70 2.38 6.56
C GLY A 71 -17.24 1.92 6.56
N SER A 72 -16.30 2.82 6.30
CA SER A 72 -14.87 2.53 6.22
C SER A 72 -14.08 3.35 7.24
N GLU A 73 -13.25 2.70 8.05
CA GLU A 73 -12.33 3.36 8.99
C GLU A 73 -11.00 3.78 8.33
N VAL A 74 -10.74 3.28 7.11
CA VAL A 74 -9.48 3.48 6.38
C VAL A 74 -9.72 4.01 4.97
N LEU A 75 -8.82 4.87 4.51
CA LEU A 75 -8.81 5.35 3.14
C LEU A 75 -8.16 4.31 2.21
N ILE A 76 -8.83 4.01 1.09
CA ILE A 76 -8.30 3.14 0.04
C ILE A 76 -8.00 3.98 -1.20
N ILE A 77 -6.75 3.99 -1.65
CA ILE A 77 -6.29 4.81 -2.77
C ILE A 77 -5.85 3.91 -3.92
N PRO A 78 -6.39 4.08 -5.14
CA PRO A 78 -5.93 3.35 -6.31
C PRO A 78 -4.49 3.71 -6.67
N ILE A 79 -3.65 2.71 -6.98
CA ILE A 79 -2.25 2.93 -7.41
C ILE A 79 -2.15 3.87 -8.63
N LYS A 80 -3.15 3.84 -9.52
CA LYS A 80 -3.25 4.73 -10.68
C LYS A 80 -3.20 6.22 -10.29
N PHE A 81 -3.72 6.59 -9.13
CA PHE A 81 -3.63 7.95 -8.62
C PHE A 81 -2.16 8.37 -8.42
N PHE A 82 -1.37 7.55 -7.72
CA PHE A 82 0.06 7.81 -7.51
C PHE A 82 0.85 7.80 -8.83
N LYS A 83 0.52 6.91 -9.77
CA LYS A 83 1.12 6.94 -11.11
C LYS A 83 0.88 8.28 -11.81
N GLN A 84 -0.33 8.83 -11.70
CA GLN A 84 -0.67 10.12 -12.32
C GLN A 84 0.06 11.27 -11.63
N ALA A 85 0.20 11.23 -10.31
CA ALA A 85 0.99 12.22 -9.56
C ALA A 85 2.48 12.20 -9.98
N LEU A 86 3.09 11.01 -10.11
CA LEU A 86 4.46 10.87 -10.63
C LEU A 86 4.62 11.47 -12.03
N ARG A 87 3.67 11.20 -12.94
CA ARG A 87 3.69 11.76 -14.30
C ARG A 87 3.58 13.29 -14.32
N LYS A 88 3.06 13.90 -13.25
CA LYS A 88 2.99 15.36 -13.07
C LYS A 88 4.23 15.92 -12.36
N GLY A 89 5.24 15.09 -12.08
CA GLY A 89 6.47 15.50 -11.40
C GLY A 89 6.33 15.63 -9.89
N VAL A 90 5.29 15.07 -9.27
CA VAL A 90 5.15 15.06 -7.81
C VAL A 90 6.17 14.10 -7.21
N ASP A 91 6.98 14.60 -6.28
CA ASP A 91 7.86 13.79 -5.45
C ASP A 91 7.06 13.13 -4.32
N LEU A 92 6.61 11.90 -4.54
CA LEU A 92 5.73 11.20 -3.60
C LEU A 92 6.39 10.89 -2.25
N ASP A 93 7.71 10.74 -2.25
CA ASP A 93 8.48 10.41 -1.04
C ASP A 93 8.47 11.56 -0.02
N LYS A 94 8.13 12.79 -0.43
CA LYS A 94 7.91 13.93 0.47
C LYS A 94 6.59 13.88 1.24
N PHE A 95 5.58 13.22 0.68
CA PHE A 95 4.22 13.24 1.24
C PHE A 95 3.84 11.93 1.94
N VAL A 96 4.57 10.86 1.66
CA VAL A 96 4.16 9.50 2.01
C VAL A 96 5.18 8.86 2.95
N LYS A 97 4.70 8.38 4.10
CA LYS A 97 5.48 7.50 4.98
C LYS A 97 4.94 6.09 4.88
N ARG A 98 5.82 5.11 4.63
CA ARG A 98 5.44 3.69 4.65
C ARG A 98 5.15 3.24 6.08
N THR A 99 4.14 2.40 6.22
CA THR A 99 3.78 1.76 7.49
C THR A 99 3.51 0.28 7.27
N ASP A 100 3.52 -0.49 8.36
CA ASP A 100 3.06 -1.87 8.33
C ASP A 100 1.59 -1.96 7.94
N GLY A 101 1.22 -3.09 7.34
CA GLY A 101 -0.15 -3.37 6.98
C GLY A 101 -1.06 -3.45 8.21
N PRO A 102 -2.38 -3.26 8.04
CA PRO A 102 -3.33 -3.44 9.13
C PRO A 102 -3.26 -4.88 9.66
N GLN A 103 -3.34 -5.04 10.98
CA GLN A 103 -3.40 -6.37 11.60
C GLN A 103 -4.74 -7.08 11.35
N ALA A 104 -5.76 -6.32 10.93
CA ALA A 104 -7.08 -6.82 10.59
C ALA A 104 -7.18 -7.19 9.09
N ARG A 105 -7.96 -8.24 8.80
CA ARG A 105 -8.26 -8.65 7.42
C ARG A 105 -9.34 -7.74 6.84
N ILE A 106 -8.95 -6.89 5.89
CA ILE A 106 -9.90 -6.00 5.21
C ILE A 106 -10.76 -6.80 4.24
N ARG A 107 -12.07 -6.55 4.26
CA ARG A 107 -13.07 -7.14 3.38
C ARG A 107 -13.88 -6.06 2.67
N ASN A 108 -14.37 -6.34 1.48
CA ASN A 108 -15.35 -5.47 0.83
C ASN A 108 -16.77 -5.69 1.39
N ALA A 109 -17.73 -4.87 0.96
CA ALA A 109 -19.13 -4.94 1.42
C ALA A 109 -19.83 -6.28 1.16
N SER A 110 -19.33 -7.09 0.23
CA SER A 110 -19.82 -8.46 -0.02
C SER A 110 -19.13 -9.52 0.84
N GLY A 111 -18.25 -9.12 1.75
CA GLY A 111 -17.51 -10.01 2.65
C GLY A 111 -16.29 -10.67 2.02
N ASN A 112 -15.91 -10.33 0.78
CA ASN A 112 -14.71 -10.88 0.13
C ASN A 112 -13.46 -10.18 0.65
N ALA A 113 -12.39 -10.93 0.89
CA ALA A 113 -11.10 -10.35 1.29
C ALA A 113 -10.55 -9.45 0.17
N MET A 114 -9.92 -8.33 0.56
CA MET A 114 -9.23 -7.44 -0.36
C MET A 114 -7.72 -7.55 -0.16
N ASP A 115 -6.99 -7.57 -1.28
CA ASP A 115 -5.53 -7.54 -1.30
C ASP A 115 -5.03 -6.13 -1.59
N PHE A 116 -3.97 -5.72 -0.88
CA PHE A 116 -3.34 -4.42 -1.01
C PHE A 116 -1.86 -4.61 -1.32
N VAL A 117 -1.31 -3.72 -2.15
CA VAL A 117 0.13 -3.75 -2.49
C VAL A 117 1.00 -3.09 -1.42
N GLY A 118 0.41 -2.29 -0.53
CA GLY A 118 1.12 -1.61 0.53
C GLY A 118 0.22 -0.76 1.41
N SER A 119 0.79 -0.26 2.51
CA SER A 119 0.13 0.61 3.49
C SER A 119 1.00 1.82 3.75
N ILE A 120 0.35 2.98 3.86
CA ILE A 120 1.01 4.27 3.93
C ILE A 120 0.27 5.23 4.87
N LEU A 121 1.01 6.21 5.36
CA LEU A 121 0.52 7.40 6.06
C LEU A 121 0.78 8.61 5.17
N LEU A 122 -0.20 9.51 5.09
CA LEU A 122 -0.14 10.75 4.33
C LEU A 122 -1.11 11.77 4.94
N GLU A 123 -0.95 13.03 4.54
CA GLU A 123 -1.90 14.10 4.87
C GLU A 123 -2.97 14.22 3.80
N ILE A 124 -4.22 14.45 4.24
CA ILE A 124 -5.37 14.70 3.38
C ILE A 124 -6.08 15.96 3.87
N SER A 125 -6.45 16.81 2.92
CA SER A 125 -7.20 18.04 3.21
C SER A 125 -8.51 18.04 2.45
N LEU A 126 -9.61 18.30 3.15
CA LEU A 126 -10.91 18.53 2.52
C LEU A 126 -10.93 19.97 1.98
N ARG A 127 -11.39 20.15 0.74
CA ARG A 127 -11.66 21.48 0.21
C ARG A 127 -13.10 21.86 0.55
N GLY A 128 -13.26 22.74 1.54
CA GLY A 128 -14.52 23.39 1.90
C GLY A 128 -14.66 24.76 1.27
#